data_AF-A0AAN4WXF1-F1
#
_entry.id   AF-A0AAN4WXF1-F1
#
_cell.length_a   1.000
_cell.length_b   1.000
_cell.length_c   1.000
_cell.angle_alpha   90.00
_cell.angle_beta   90.00
_cell.angle_gamma   90.00
#
_symmetry.space_group_name_H-M   'P 1'
#
loop_
_entity.id
_entity.type
_entity.pdbx_description
1 polymer ?
#
loop_
_entity_poly.entity_id
_entity_poly.type
_entity_poly.pdbx_seq_one_letter_code
_entity_poly.pdbx_strand_id
1 'polypeptide(L)'
;MDELRNLGFQRRRSGAVEGTLRAGYELNENVIESASQHNYFTGSRESAKCYARRSDPQNPTLVRTIGLPNNFNLELDPDSRDENGEIFKYNVRTKSSIPSKFVVGSKHSAPKNDAQVFKAEMREAGHKVSLEQAGQLLREVQTDSDEDF
;
A
#
# COMPACT_ATOMS: atom_id res chain seq x y z
N MET A 1 1.96 7.05 11.26
CA MET A 1 1.08 7.26 10.10
C MET A 1 1.30 8.58 9.39
N ASP A 2 1.40 9.69 10.11
CA ASP A 2 1.55 11.01 9.50
C ASP A 2 2.81 11.15 8.64
N GLU A 3 3.89 10.46 9.01
CA GLU A 3 5.11 10.42 8.19
C GLU A 3 4.86 9.86 6.79
N LEU A 4 4.22 8.69 6.64
CA LEU A 4 3.92 8.11 5.31
C LEU A 4 2.88 8.95 4.55
N ARG A 5 1.89 9.51 5.24
CA ARG A 5 0.90 10.39 4.63
C ARG A 5 1.50 11.71 4.14
N ASN A 6 2.53 12.23 4.82
CA ASN A 6 3.17 13.48 4.46
C ASN A 6 4.33 13.29 3.47
N LEU A 7 5.13 12.24 3.64
CA LEU A 7 6.36 12.01 2.90
C LEU A 7 6.21 10.95 1.80
N GLY A 8 5.23 10.06 1.89
CA GLY A 8 5.09 8.91 1.00
C GLY A 8 6.05 7.77 1.35
N PHE A 9 6.12 6.77 0.46
CA PHE A 9 7.03 5.63 0.59
C PHE A 9 8.37 5.93 -0.08
N GLN A 10 9.10 6.91 0.48
CA GLN A 10 10.42 7.30 -0.05
C GLN A 10 11.56 6.49 0.54
N ARG A 11 11.43 6.07 1.80
CA ARG A 11 12.39 5.19 2.48
C ARG A 11 11.81 3.78 2.52
N ARG A 12 12.56 2.82 1.99
CA ARG A 12 12.23 1.40 2.08
C ARG A 12 12.42 0.97 3.52
N ARG A 13 11.43 0.26 4.06
CA ARG A 13 11.43 -0.16 5.47
C ARG A 13 11.45 -1.68 5.52
N SER A 14 12.40 -2.23 6.25
CA SER A 14 12.55 -3.65 6.58
C SER A 14 11.56 -4.13 7.64
N GLY A 15 10.51 -3.36 7.97
CA GLY A 15 9.67 -3.60 9.16
C GLY A 15 9.11 -5.03 9.28
N ALA A 16 8.52 -5.57 8.20
CA ALA A 16 8.01 -6.94 8.21
C ALA A 16 9.13 -8.00 8.24
N VAL A 17 10.29 -7.72 7.64
CA VAL A 17 11.48 -8.59 7.69
C VAL A 17 12.03 -8.63 9.12
N GLU A 18 12.30 -7.46 9.71
CA GLU A 18 12.76 -7.32 11.09
C GLU A 18 11.76 -7.93 12.09
N GLY A 19 10.46 -7.75 11.85
CA GLY A 19 9.41 -8.38 12.65
C GLY A 19 9.45 -9.90 12.57
N THR A 20 9.68 -10.46 11.38
CA THR A 20 9.79 -11.91 11.17
C THR A 20 11.03 -12.49 11.86
N LEU A 21 12.19 -11.83 11.70
CA LEU A 21 13.43 -12.25 12.35
C LEU A 21 13.33 -12.18 13.88
N ARG A 22 12.72 -11.11 14.44
CA ARG A 22 12.48 -10.99 15.89
C ARG A 22 11.56 -12.08 16.44
N ALA A 23 10.64 -12.60 15.63
CA ALA A 23 9.76 -13.70 16.00
C ALA A 23 10.44 -15.09 15.90
N GLY A 24 11.73 -15.15 15.57
CA GLY A 24 12.52 -16.39 15.54
C GLY A 24 12.38 -17.22 14.26
N TYR A 25 11.80 -16.64 13.20
CA TYR A 25 11.73 -17.31 11.90
C TYR A 25 12.97 -17.03 11.08
N GLU A 26 13.44 -18.04 10.35
CA GLU A 26 14.49 -17.89 9.35
C GLU A 26 13.89 -17.38 8.02
N LEU A 27 14.52 -16.38 7.43
CA LEU A 27 14.18 -15.86 6.12
C LEU A 27 15.34 -16.12 5.15
N ASN A 28 15.00 -16.45 3.91
CA ASN A 28 15.98 -16.54 2.83
C ASN A 28 16.64 -15.17 2.60
N GLU A 29 17.96 -15.14 2.42
CA GLU A 29 18.72 -13.91 2.16
C GLU A 29 18.18 -13.11 0.96
N ASN A 30 17.68 -13.80 -0.07
CA ASN A 30 17.07 -13.17 -1.24
C ASN A 30 15.83 -12.34 -0.87
N VAL A 31 15.04 -12.78 0.11
CA VAL A 31 13.86 -12.05 0.59
C VAL A 31 14.29 -10.80 1.34
N ILE A 32 15.35 -10.89 2.15
CA ILE A 32 15.92 -9.76 2.90
C ILE A 32 16.48 -8.72 1.92
N GLU A 33 17.27 -9.16 0.95
CA GLU A 33 17.83 -8.28 -0.08
C GLU A 33 16.71 -7.61 -0.88
N SER A 34 15.72 -8.38 -1.34
CA SER A 34 14.60 -7.82 -2.10
C SER A 34 13.81 -6.79 -1.28
N ALA A 35 13.55 -7.07 0.00
CA ALA A 35 12.85 -6.16 0.91
C ALA A 35 13.59 -4.82 1.10
N SER A 36 14.92 -4.82 0.97
CA SER A 36 15.72 -3.60 1.02
C SER A 36 15.61 -2.73 -0.23
N GLN A 37 15.16 -3.29 -1.36
CA GLN A 37 15.15 -2.65 -2.68
C GLN A 37 13.75 -2.28 -3.18
N HIS A 38 12.68 -2.83 -2.59
CA HIS A 38 11.32 -2.63 -3.08
C HIS A 38 10.36 -2.07 -2.02
N ASN A 39 9.35 -1.34 -2.48
CA ASN A 39 8.11 -1.10 -1.76
C ASN A 39 7.09 -2.17 -2.16
N TYR A 40 6.38 -2.73 -1.18
CA TYR A 40 5.44 -3.83 -1.37
C TYR A 40 4.01 -3.35 -1.20
N PHE A 41 3.13 -3.78 -2.09
CA PHE A 41 1.70 -3.44 -2.11
C PHE A 41 0.89 -4.70 -2.36
N THR A 42 -0.33 -4.70 -1.86
CA THR A 42 -1.25 -5.81 -2.12
C THR A 42 -2.67 -5.32 -2.28
N GLY A 43 -3.38 -5.92 -3.24
CA GLY A 43 -4.83 -5.83 -3.35
C GLY A 43 -5.59 -6.81 -2.43
N SER A 44 -4.89 -7.78 -1.80
CA SER A 44 -5.48 -8.71 -0.84
C SER A 44 -5.46 -8.13 0.56
N ARG A 45 -6.64 -8.05 1.17
CA ARG A 45 -6.82 -7.60 2.55
C ARG A 45 -6.07 -8.48 3.54
N GLU A 46 -6.16 -9.79 3.37
CA GLU A 46 -5.57 -10.79 4.24
C GLU A 46 -4.05 -10.64 4.25
N SER A 47 -3.46 -10.48 3.06
CA SER A 47 -2.02 -10.23 2.91
C SER A 47 -1.60 -8.90 3.55
N ALA A 48 -2.38 -7.84 3.35
CA ALA A 48 -2.11 -6.53 3.96
C ALA A 48 -2.12 -6.61 5.50
N LYS A 49 -3.12 -7.30 6.08
CA LYS A 49 -3.22 -7.52 7.53
C LYS A 49 -2.03 -8.33 8.06
N CYS A 50 -1.60 -9.37 7.34
CA CYS A 50 -0.42 -10.15 7.70
C CYS A 50 0.85 -9.29 7.75
N TYR A 51 1.10 -8.46 6.72
CA TYR A 51 2.26 -7.58 6.69
C TYR A 51 2.24 -6.51 7.79
N ALA A 52 1.08 -5.90 8.03
CA ALA A 52 0.92 -4.89 9.07
C ALA A 52 1.19 -5.48 10.47
N ARG A 53 0.55 -6.61 10.80
CA ARG A 53 0.76 -7.32 12.08
C ARG A 53 2.19 -7.81 12.26
N ARG A 54 2.86 -8.21 11.18
CA ARG A 54 4.26 -8.62 11.26
C ARG A 54 5.18 -7.43 11.53
N SER A 55 4.89 -6.27 10.94
CA SER A 55 5.70 -5.06 11.08
C SER A 55 5.57 -4.44 12.47
N ASP A 56 4.34 -4.34 12.99
CA ASP A 56 4.02 -3.88 14.34
C ASP A 56 2.89 -4.73 14.91
N PRO A 57 3.20 -5.74 15.74
CA PRO A 57 2.18 -6.59 16.34
C PRO A 57 1.27 -5.86 17.35
N GLN A 58 1.74 -4.76 17.95
CA GLN A 58 1.01 -4.04 18.99
C GLN A 58 0.09 -2.98 18.39
N ASN A 59 0.53 -2.34 17.31
CA ASN A 59 -0.21 -1.28 16.62
C ASN A 59 -0.12 -1.48 15.10
N PRO A 60 -0.67 -2.58 14.55
CA PRO A 60 -0.68 -2.77 13.11
C PRO A 60 -1.40 -1.59 12.47
N THR A 61 -0.94 -1.14 11.31
CA THR A 61 -1.66 -0.09 10.59
C THR A 61 -1.66 -0.33 9.10
N LEU A 62 -2.83 -0.14 8.48
CA LEU A 62 -2.99 -0.20 7.05
C LEU A 62 -2.87 1.20 6.42
N VAL A 63 -2.00 1.30 5.41
CA VAL A 63 -1.85 2.50 4.57
C VAL A 63 -2.39 2.16 3.20
N ARG A 64 -3.31 2.99 2.69
CA ARG A 64 -3.90 2.82 1.37
C ARG A 64 -3.23 3.75 0.37
N THR A 65 -3.14 3.27 -0.87
CA THR A 65 -2.62 4.04 -2.00
C THR A 65 -3.63 4.03 -3.14
N ILE A 66 -3.51 4.99 -4.05
CA ILE A 66 -4.37 5.13 -5.22
C ILE A 66 -3.56 5.27 -6.50
N GLY A 67 -4.09 4.73 -7.59
CA GLY A 67 -3.56 4.87 -8.94
C GLY A 67 -2.18 4.29 -9.20
N LEU A 68 -1.70 3.37 -8.35
CA LEU A 68 -0.39 2.77 -8.53
C LEU A 68 -0.21 2.06 -9.89
N PRO A 69 -1.15 1.21 -10.37
CA PRO A 69 -0.96 0.46 -11.61
C PRO A 69 -0.78 1.34 -12.85
N ASN A 70 -1.38 2.52 -12.86
CA ASN A 70 -1.32 3.46 -13.99
C ASN A 70 -0.09 4.38 -13.94
N ASN A 71 0.58 4.50 -12.79
CA ASN A 71 1.60 5.52 -12.55
C ASN A 71 2.99 4.95 -12.22
N PHE A 72 3.09 3.65 -11.94
CA PHE A 72 4.33 3.01 -11.55
C PHE A 72 4.50 1.66 -12.24
N ASN A 73 5.75 1.30 -12.52
CA ASN A 73 6.07 -0.06 -12.95
C ASN A 73 5.97 -0.99 -11.73
N LEU A 74 4.90 -1.77 -11.68
CA LEU A 74 4.64 -2.78 -10.66
C LEU A 74 4.98 -4.15 -11.23
N GLU A 75 5.77 -4.93 -10.49
CA GLU A 75 6.01 -6.34 -10.79
C GLU A 75 5.34 -7.21 -9.74
N LEU A 76 4.93 -8.43 -10.11
CA LEU A 76 4.46 -9.40 -9.14
C LEU A 76 5.56 -9.72 -8.13
N ASP A 77 5.19 -9.91 -6.86
CA ASP A 77 6.14 -10.29 -5.83
C ASP A 77 6.49 -11.79 -5.94
N PRO A 78 7.69 -12.18 -6.44
CA PRO A 78 8.07 -13.57 -6.64
C PRO A 78 8.17 -14.38 -5.35
N ASP A 79 8.25 -13.71 -4.19
CA ASP A 79 8.32 -14.32 -2.87
C ASP A 79 6.92 -14.64 -2.32
N SER A 80 5.86 -14.13 -2.96
CA SER A 80 4.49 -14.37 -2.57
C SER A 80 3.90 -15.57 -3.31
N ARG A 81 4.35 -16.77 -2.96
CA ARG A 81 3.87 -18.02 -3.59
C ARG A 81 2.87 -18.77 -2.72
N ASP A 82 1.90 -19.41 -3.35
CA ASP A 82 1.03 -20.39 -2.70
C ASP A 82 1.71 -21.77 -2.57
N GLU A 83 0.99 -22.74 -2.01
CA GLU A 83 1.48 -24.12 -1.82
C GLU A 83 1.82 -24.84 -3.13
N ASN A 84 1.29 -24.38 -4.26
CA ASN A 84 1.57 -24.92 -5.59
C ASN A 84 2.73 -24.19 -6.28
N GLY A 85 3.31 -23.17 -5.64
CA GLY A 85 4.39 -22.36 -6.18
C GLY A 85 3.92 -21.21 -7.07
N GLU A 86 2.62 -20.98 -7.20
CA GLU A 86 2.05 -19.91 -8.01
C GLU A 86 2.14 -18.56 -7.29
N ILE A 87 2.52 -17.50 -8.02
CA ILE A 87 2.66 -16.17 -7.42
C ILE A 87 1.27 -15.55 -7.21
N PHE A 88 1.01 -15.02 -6.01
CA PHE A 88 -0.22 -14.31 -5.68
C PHE A 88 -0.36 -13.06 -6.55
N LYS A 89 -1.30 -13.10 -7.50
CA LYS A 89 -1.54 -12.03 -8.50
C LYS A 89 -1.86 -10.64 -7.93
N TYR A 90 -2.21 -10.56 -6.65
CA TYR A 90 -2.54 -9.31 -5.98
C TYR A 90 -1.35 -8.70 -5.23
N ASN A 91 -0.26 -9.45 -5.07
CA ASN A 91 0.93 -9.01 -4.36
C ASN A 91 1.95 -8.50 -5.38
N VAL A 92 2.28 -7.23 -5.27
CA VAL A 92 3.13 -6.53 -6.21
C VAL A 92 4.18 -5.73 -5.46
N ARG A 93 5.26 -5.42 -6.15
CA ARG A 93 6.35 -4.62 -5.62
C ARG A 93 6.89 -3.67 -6.68
N THR A 94 7.58 -2.63 -6.22
CA THR A 94 8.27 -1.68 -7.12
C THR A 94 9.50 -1.10 -6.46
N LYS A 95 10.54 -0.83 -7.26
CA LYS A 95 11.74 -0.12 -6.79
C LYS A 95 11.50 1.38 -6.64
N SER A 96 10.43 1.90 -7.22
CA SER A 96 10.12 3.33 -7.18
C SER A 96 9.71 3.80 -5.79
N SER A 97 10.16 4.99 -5.41
CA SER A 97 9.58 5.72 -4.29
C SER A 97 8.16 6.17 -4.65
N ILE A 98 7.23 6.06 -3.71
CA ILE A 98 5.83 6.50 -3.92
C ILE A 98 5.63 7.87 -3.26
N PRO A 99 5.43 8.96 -4.02
CA PRO A 99 5.13 10.27 -3.46
C PRO A 99 3.83 10.28 -2.64
N SER A 100 3.77 11.16 -1.64
CA SER A 100 2.60 11.28 -0.74
C SER A 100 1.28 11.58 -1.45
N LYS A 101 1.29 12.17 -2.66
CA LYS A 101 0.07 12.37 -3.46
C LYS A 101 -0.66 11.08 -3.85
N PHE A 102 0.03 9.93 -3.83
CA PHE A 102 -0.58 8.62 -4.07
C PHE A 102 -0.95 7.89 -2.78
N VAL A 103 -0.63 8.47 -1.62
CA VAL A 103 -1.00 7.93 -0.31
C VAL A 103 -2.32 8.55 0.09
N VAL A 104 -3.27 7.70 0.42
CA VAL A 104 -4.63 8.10 0.75
C VAL A 104 -4.67 8.62 2.19
N GLY A 105 -5.33 9.78 2.38
CA GLY A 105 -5.55 10.38 3.69
C GLY A 105 -6.47 9.55 4.60
N SER A 106 -6.71 10.03 5.83
CA SER A 106 -7.78 9.46 6.69
C SER A 106 -9.15 9.79 6.10
N LYS A 107 -10.15 8.95 6.41
CA LYS A 107 -11.56 9.16 6.06
C LYS A 107 -12.07 10.57 6.40
N HIS A 108 -11.60 11.14 7.51
CA HIS A 108 -12.03 12.46 7.99
C HIS A 108 -11.15 13.61 7.51
N SER A 109 -10.12 13.33 6.70
CA SER A 109 -9.24 14.35 6.17
C SER A 109 -9.86 15.05 4.96
N ALA A 110 -9.62 16.36 4.84
CA ALA A 110 -9.98 17.12 3.65
C ALA A 110 -9.36 16.50 2.38
N PRO A 111 -10.01 16.65 1.21
CA PRO A 111 -9.42 16.29 -0.08
C PRO A 111 -8.08 17.00 -0.28
N LYS A 112 -7.04 16.25 -0.66
CA LYS A 112 -5.72 16.79 -0.97
C LYS A 112 -5.28 16.31 -2.36
N ASN A 113 -3.97 16.16 -2.56
CA ASN A 113 -3.40 15.74 -3.84
C ASN A 113 -3.83 14.31 -4.24
N ASP A 114 -4.23 13.47 -3.28
CA ASP A 114 -4.83 12.14 -3.52
C ASP A 114 -6.16 12.24 -4.29
N ALA A 115 -7.00 13.22 -3.94
CA ALA A 115 -8.25 13.47 -4.66
C ALA A 115 -8.01 13.96 -6.10
N GLN A 116 -6.89 14.64 -6.37
CA GLN A 116 -6.52 15.03 -7.74
C GLN A 116 -6.13 13.82 -8.59
N VAL A 117 -5.39 12.86 -8.02
CA VAL A 117 -5.08 11.59 -8.68
C VAL A 117 -6.38 10.86 -9.00
N PHE A 118 -7.27 10.69 -8.02
CA PHE A 118 -8.54 10.00 -8.24
C PHE A 118 -9.42 10.68 -9.29
N LYS A 119 -9.52 12.02 -9.25
CA LYS A 119 -10.23 12.79 -10.27
C LYS A 119 -9.69 12.53 -11.68
N ALA A 120 -8.37 12.43 -11.83
CA ALA A 120 -7.74 12.14 -13.12
C ALA A 120 -8.11 10.74 -13.61
N GLU A 121 -8.07 9.72 -12.75
CA GLU A 121 -8.46 8.35 -13.10
C GLU A 121 -9.95 8.25 -13.45
N MET A 122 -10.82 8.91 -12.69
CA MET A 122 -12.25 8.95 -13.02
C MET A 122 -12.52 9.63 -14.36
N ARG A 123 -11.74 10.67 -14.70
CA ARG A 123 -11.81 11.31 -16.02
C ARG A 123 -11.38 10.36 -17.14
N GLU A 124 -10.32 9.59 -16.94
CA GLU A 124 -9.86 8.57 -17.90
C GLU A 124 -10.90 7.46 -18.08
N ALA A 125 -11.63 7.11 -17.03
CA ALA A 125 -12.79 6.20 -17.09
C ALA A 125 -14.07 6.84 -17.68
N GLY A 126 -14.03 8.10 -18.12
CA GLY A 126 -15.14 8.79 -18.78
C GLY A 126 -16.09 9.57 -17.85
N HIS A 127 -15.77 9.70 -16.56
CA HIS A 127 -16.57 10.45 -15.60
C HIS A 127 -16.09 11.90 -15.44
N LYS A 128 -17.03 12.84 -15.23
CA LYS A 128 -16.71 14.24 -14.94
C LYS A 128 -17.19 14.59 -13.54
N VAL A 129 -16.25 14.93 -12.67
CA VAL A 129 -16.53 15.36 -11.29
C VAL A 129 -15.71 16.59 -10.92
N SER A 130 -16.16 17.34 -9.92
CA SER A 130 -15.35 18.35 -9.25
C SER A 130 -14.25 17.71 -8.39
N LEU A 131 -13.30 18.51 -7.91
CA LEU A 131 -12.27 18.00 -6.99
C LEU A 131 -12.88 17.60 -5.63
N GLU A 132 -13.86 18.38 -5.17
CA GLU A 132 -14.62 18.16 -3.94
C GLU A 132 -15.39 16.84 -4.02
N GLN A 133 -16.09 16.60 -5.13
CA GLN A 133 -16.80 15.34 -5.37
C GLN A 133 -15.85 14.14 -5.41
N ALA A 134 -14.72 14.24 -6.13
CA ALA A 134 -13.70 13.17 -6.14
C ALA A 134 -13.19 12.89 -4.72
N GLY A 135 -12.89 13.95 -3.97
CA GLY A 135 -12.45 13.84 -2.59
C GLY A 135 -13.48 13.18 -1.69
N GLN A 136 -14.74 13.60 -1.76
CA GLN A 136 -15.85 13.01 -1.00
C GLN A 136 -16.01 11.52 -1.31
N LEU A 137 -16.11 11.15 -2.58
CA LEU A 137 -16.23 9.75 -3.01
C LEU A 137 -15.05 8.90 -2.53
N LEU A 138 -13.83 9.43 -2.63
CA LEU A 138 -12.63 8.75 -2.14
C LEU A 138 -12.68 8.50 -0.64
N ARG A 139 -13.30 9.39 0.16
CA ARG A 139 -13.47 9.22 1.62
C ARG A 139 -14.64 8.31 1.98
N GLU A 140 -15.73 8.33 1.22
CA GLU A 140 -16.92 7.50 1.49
C GLU A 140 -16.59 6.01 1.48
N VAL A 141 -15.73 5.57 0.55
CA VAL A 141 -15.29 4.18 0.44
C VAL A 141 -14.12 3.82 1.36
N GLN A 142 -13.64 4.76 2.19
CA GLN A 142 -12.62 4.49 3.20
C GLN A 142 -13.23 4.06 4.52
N THR A 143 -12.44 3.28 5.24
CA THR A 143 -12.62 3.09 6.68
C THR A 143 -11.30 3.38 7.39
N ASP A 144 -11.42 4.00 8.54
CA ASP A 144 -10.30 4.25 9.46
C ASP A 144 -10.16 3.11 10.50
N SER A 145 -11.04 2.10 10.47
CA SER A 145 -10.97 0.88 11.30
C SER A 145 -10.25 -0.26 10.57
N ASP A 146 -9.28 -0.88 11.22
CA ASP A 146 -8.60 -2.05 10.66
C ASP A 146 -9.51 -3.31 10.63
N GLU A 147 -10.69 -3.25 11.25
CA GLU A 147 -11.71 -4.30 11.28
C GLU A 147 -12.91 -4.08 10.34
N ASP A 148 -13.12 -2.85 9.82
CA ASP A 148 -14.36 -2.43 9.14
C ASP A 148 -14.44 -2.71 7.62
N PHE A 149 -13.54 -3.52 7.10
CA PHE A 149 -13.68 -4.17 5.80
C PHE A 149 -13.40 -5.61 6.05
#